data_AF-A0A517W5R7-F1
#
_entry.id   AF-A0A517W5R7-F1
#
_cell.length_a   1.000
_cell.length_b   1.000
_cell.length_c   1.000
_cell.angle_alpha   90.00
_cell.angle_beta   90.00
_cell.angle_gamma   90.00
#
_symmetry.space_group_name_H-M   'P 1'
#
loop_
_entity.id
_entity.type
_entity.pdbx_description
1 polymer ?
#
loop_
_entity_poly.entity_id
_entity_poly.type
_entity_poly.pdbx_seq_one_letter_code
_entity_poly.pdbx_strand_id
1 'polypeptide(L)'
;MNSVLIRFMNEEAGFIVSAELVLISTIAVLAMIVGLSEVAHGINQELEDVGSAFGRINQSFYVAGAHGHKACTDGSSFRDQADFCDGENDIVCDRPPRSEGNGYYN
;
A
#
# COMPACT_ATOMS: atom_id res chain seq x y z
N MET A 1 9.89 53.36 21.78
CA MET A 1 9.19 52.17 21.25
C MET A 1 8.19 52.51 20.15
N ASN A 2 7.37 53.57 20.26
CA ASN A 2 6.38 53.92 19.22
C ASN A 2 6.97 54.25 17.83
N SER A 3 8.19 54.80 17.75
CA SER A 3 8.80 55.19 16.47
C SER A 3 9.13 54.02 15.55
N VAL A 4 9.44 52.85 16.10
CA VAL A 4 9.73 51.64 15.32
C VAL A 4 8.44 51.00 14.79
N LEU A 5 7.39 50.96 15.61
CA LEU A 5 6.06 50.50 15.20
C LEU A 5 5.46 51.37 14.09
N ILE A 6 5.57 52.69 14.20
CA ILE A 6 5.09 53.62 13.16
C ILE A 6 5.90 53.47 11.86
N ARG A 7 7.19 53.11 11.94
CA ARG A 7 8.00 52.82 10.75
C ARG A 7 7.55 51.54 10.06
N PHE A 8 7.36 50.44 10.79
CA PHE A 8 6.85 49.20 10.19
C PHE A 8 5.47 49.35 9.56
N MET A 9 4.58 50.16 10.15
CA MET A 9 3.25 50.42 9.59
C MET A 9 3.28 51.27 8.31
N ASN A 10 4.38 51.97 8.03
CA ASN A 10 4.53 52.85 6.86
C ASN A 10 5.52 52.29 5.81
N GLU A 11 6.07 51.10 6.02
CA GLU A 11 7.02 50.47 5.10
C GLU A 11 6.33 49.52 4.11
N GLU A 12 6.16 49.96 2.87
CA GLU A 12 5.52 49.19 1.80
C GLU A 12 6.41 48.09 1.22
N ALA A 13 7.73 48.31 1.18
CA ALA A 13 8.69 47.33 0.69
C ALA A 13 8.70 46.04 1.56
N GLY A 14 8.59 46.18 2.88
CA GLY A 14 8.50 45.04 3.79
C GLY A 14 7.20 44.24 3.62
N PHE A 15 6.09 44.92 3.31
CA PHE A 15 4.81 44.27 3.02
C PHE A 15 4.85 43.45 1.72
N ILE A 16 5.43 43.99 0.64
CA ILE A 16 5.56 43.29 -0.65
C ILE A 16 6.42 42.03 -0.49
N VAL A 17 7.59 42.15 0.13
CA VAL A 17 8.49 41.01 0.34
C VAL A 17 7.84 39.93 1.22
N SER A 18 7.08 40.33 2.25
CA SER A 18 6.35 39.37 3.09
C SER A 18 5.27 38.63 2.30
N ALA A 19 4.55 39.32 1.41
CA ALA A 19 3.55 38.70 0.54
C ALA A 19 4.18 37.70 -0.45
N GLU A 20 5.34 38.03 -1.04
CA GLU A 20 6.08 37.14 -1.93
C GLU A 20 6.61 35.89 -1.21
N LEU A 21 7.13 36.04 0.01
CA LEU A 21 7.58 34.90 0.82
C LEU A 21 6.42 33.98 1.22
N VAL A 22 5.25 34.54 1.54
CA VAL A 22 4.03 33.75 1.77
C VAL A 22 3.65 32.98 0.51
N LEU A 23 3.72 33.60 -0.67
CA LEU A 23 3.45 32.90 -1.93
C LEU A 23 4.45 31.75 -2.17
N ILE A 24 5.76 31.99 -2.00
CA ILE A 24 6.78 30.94 -2.21
C ILE A 24 6.63 29.80 -1.20
N SER A 25 6.41 30.12 0.08
CA SER A 25 6.23 29.12 1.13
C SER A 25 4.99 28.24 0.90
N THR A 26 3.87 28.82 0.44
CA THR A 26 2.67 28.02 0.12
C THR A 26 2.93 27.08 -1.05
N ILE A 27 3.62 27.53 -2.11
CA ILE A 27 4.03 26.66 -3.22
C ILE A 27 4.96 25.54 -2.72
N ALA A 28 5.93 25.85 -1.87
CA ALA A 28 6.86 24.86 -1.32
C ALA A 28 6.14 23.80 -0.46
N VAL A 29 5.18 24.21 0.37
CA VAL A 29 4.38 23.28 1.18
C VAL A 29 3.52 22.38 0.29
N LEU A 30 2.86 22.93 -0.73
CA LEU A 30 2.07 22.14 -1.68
C LEU A 30 2.94 21.13 -2.43
N ALA A 31 4.12 21.55 -2.91
CA ALA A 31 5.06 20.67 -3.59
C ALA A 31 5.55 19.54 -2.67
N MET A 32 5.78 19.83 -1.39
CA MET A 32 6.18 18.82 -0.40
C MET A 32 5.06 17.82 -0.12
N ILE A 33 3.81 18.28 0.02
CA ILE A 33 2.65 17.40 0.25
C ILE A 33 2.44 16.47 -0.94
N VAL A 34 2.46 17.00 -2.16
CA VAL A 34 2.35 16.19 -3.39
C VAL A 34 3.52 15.22 -3.48
N GLY A 35 4.75 15.69 -3.25
CA GLY A 35 5.94 14.83 -3.27
C GLY A 35 5.87 13.67 -2.27
N LEU A 36 5.40 13.93 -1.04
CA LEU A 36 5.21 12.88 -0.04
C LEU A 36 4.10 11.90 -0.44
N SER A 37 3.01 12.39 -1.04
CA SER A 37 1.92 11.56 -1.55
C SER A 37 2.39 10.58 -2.63
N GLU A 38 3.18 11.07 -3.59
CA GLU A 38 3.72 10.23 -4.67
C GLU A 38 4.75 9.21 -4.16
N VAL A 39 5.60 9.59 -3.19
CA VAL A 39 6.52 8.64 -2.54
C VAL A 39 5.74 7.54 -1.81
N ALA A 40 4.69 7.90 -1.06
CA ALA A 40 3.86 6.92 -0.38
C ALA A 40 3.14 5.99 -1.36
N HIS A 41 2.62 6.53 -2.46
CA HIS A 41 1.97 5.74 -3.50
C HIS A 41 2.94 4.79 -4.19
N GLY A 42 4.13 5.26 -4.58
CA GLY A 42 5.16 4.45 -5.21
C GLY A 42 5.65 3.32 -4.31
N ILE A 43 5.89 3.57 -3.02
CA ILE A 43 6.28 2.52 -2.07
C ILE A 43 5.19 1.44 -1.97
N ASN A 44 3.92 1.83 -1.91
CA ASN A 44 2.83 0.87 -1.84
C ASN A 44 2.71 0.02 -3.12
N GLN A 45 2.96 0.60 -4.30
CA GLN A 45 3.00 -0.15 -5.56
C GLN A 45 4.12 -1.19 -5.55
N GLU A 46 5.34 -0.80 -5.17
CA GLU A 46 6.47 -1.74 -5.14
C GLU A 46 6.28 -2.86 -4.10
N LEU A 47 5.65 -2.55 -2.96
CA LEU A 47 5.31 -3.57 -1.97
C LEU A 47 4.22 -4.53 -2.47
N GLU A 48 3.28 -4.04 -3.27
CA GLU A 48 2.26 -4.86 -3.92
C GLU A 48 2.88 -5.78 -4.97
N ASP A 49 3.79 -5.27 -5.81
CA ASP A 49 4.56 -6.07 -6.76
C ASP A 49 5.37 -7.18 -6.07
N VAL A 50 6.01 -6.86 -4.94
CA VAL A 50 6.72 -7.86 -4.12
C VAL A 50 5.74 -8.91 -3.59
N GLY A 51 4.60 -8.50 -3.03
CA GLY A 51 3.58 -9.40 -2.51
C GLY A 51 3.04 -10.34 -3.60
N SER A 52 2.74 -9.79 -4.77
CA SER A 52 2.27 -10.55 -5.92
C SER A 52 3.33 -11.54 -6.40
N ALA A 53 4.61 -11.15 -6.46
CA ALA A 53 5.70 -12.05 -6.83
C ALA A 53 5.79 -13.28 -5.90
N PHE A 54 5.52 -13.12 -4.60
CA PHE A 54 5.41 -14.27 -3.68
C PHE A 54 4.16 -15.11 -3.95
N GLY A 55 3.00 -14.49 -4.18
CA GLY A 55 1.75 -15.18 -4.52
C GLY A 55 1.81 -15.93 -5.86
N ARG A 56 2.69 -15.53 -6.79
CA ARG A 56 2.95 -16.23 -8.06
C ARG A 56 3.68 -17.57 -7.88
N ILE A 57 4.26 -17.85 -6.72
CA ILE A 57 4.84 -19.15 -6.42
C ILE A 57 3.70 -20.16 -6.23
N ASN A 58 3.87 -21.40 -6.69
CA ASN A 58 2.86 -22.43 -6.45
C ASN A 58 2.80 -22.80 -4.96
N GLN A 59 1.78 -22.31 -4.26
CA GLN A 59 1.51 -22.59 -2.84
C GLN A 59 0.62 -23.83 -2.63
N SER A 60 0.24 -24.53 -3.71
CA SER A 60 -0.53 -25.78 -3.64
C SER A 60 0.38 -26.99 -3.46
N PHE A 61 -0.09 -27.99 -2.70
CA PHE A 61 0.59 -29.27 -2.55
C PHE A 61 -0.37 -30.45 -2.66
N TYR A 62 0.18 -31.60 -3.05
CA TYR A 62 -0.54 -32.86 -3.08
C TYR A 62 0.36 -34.01 -2.64
N VAL A 63 -0.08 -34.74 -1.63
CA VAL A 63 0.55 -35.94 -1.09
C VAL A 63 -0.45 -37.08 -1.22
N ALA A 64 -0.11 -38.06 -2.07
CA ALA A 64 -0.95 -39.23 -2.26
C ALA A 64 -0.88 -40.16 -1.05
N GLY A 65 -2.04 -40.69 -0.63
CA GLY A 65 -2.11 -41.83 0.25
C GLY A 65 -1.78 -43.14 -0.49
N ALA A 66 -1.44 -44.18 0.25
CA ALA A 66 -1.23 -45.53 -0.27
C ALA A 66 -2.42 -46.44 0.09
N HIS A 67 -2.82 -47.28 -0.86
CA HIS A 67 -3.95 -48.21 -0.70
C HIS A 67 -3.51 -49.62 -1.09
N GLY A 68 -3.76 -50.59 -0.21
CA GLY A 68 -3.43 -52.00 -0.42
C GLY A 68 -4.58 -52.92 0.02
N HIS A 69 -4.40 -54.23 -0.11
CA HIS A 69 -5.47 -55.22 0.07
C HIS A 69 -6.15 -55.23 1.46
N LYS A 70 -5.46 -54.73 2.50
CA LYS A 70 -5.95 -54.73 3.90
C LYS A 70 -5.62 -53.45 4.68
N ALA A 71 -5.05 -52.45 4.01
CA ALA A 71 -4.61 -51.23 4.68
C ALA A 71 -4.63 -50.07 3.70
N CYS A 72 -5.04 -48.92 4.23
CA CYS A 72 -5.14 -47.67 3.49
C CYS A 72 -4.53 -46.59 4.37
N THR A 73 -3.88 -45.63 3.72
CA THR A 73 -3.40 -44.40 4.34
C THR A 73 -4.02 -43.25 3.59
N ASP A 74 -4.48 -42.24 4.32
CA ASP A 74 -5.03 -41.05 3.71
C ASP A 74 -3.92 -40.18 3.13
N GLY A 75 -4.24 -39.51 2.03
CA GLY A 75 -3.41 -38.45 1.47
C GLY A 75 -3.66 -37.11 2.15
N SER A 76 -2.91 -36.10 1.74
CA SER A 76 -3.18 -34.70 2.11
C SER A 76 -3.01 -33.83 0.88
N SER A 77 -3.86 -32.82 0.75
CA SER A 77 -3.77 -31.89 -0.36
C SER A 77 -4.25 -30.52 0.04
N PHE A 78 -3.58 -29.50 -0.47
CA PHE A 78 -4.03 -28.12 -0.39
C PHE A 78 -3.99 -27.51 -1.78
N ARG A 79 -5.04 -26.77 -2.11
CA ARG A 79 -5.12 -26.03 -3.36
C ARG A 79 -5.40 -24.56 -3.03
N ASP A 80 -4.34 -23.79 -3.22
CA ASP A 80 -4.32 -22.34 -3.19
C ASP A 80 -5.19 -21.79 -4.33
N GLN A 81 -5.98 -20.77 -4.04
CA GLN A 81 -6.82 -20.04 -4.98
C GLN A 81 -6.60 -18.54 -4.75
N ALA A 82 -6.89 -17.72 -5.77
CA ALA A 82 -6.80 -16.28 -5.56
C ALA A 82 -7.92 -15.82 -4.61
N ASP A 83 -7.55 -15.09 -3.56
CA ASP A 83 -8.47 -14.47 -2.60
C ASP A 83 -8.28 -12.93 -2.44
N PHE A 84 -8.55 -12.38 -1.25
CA PHE A 84 -8.52 -10.95 -0.95
C PHE A 84 -7.06 -10.45 -0.99
N CYS A 85 -6.75 -9.56 -1.93
CA CYS A 85 -5.40 -9.03 -2.20
C CYS A 85 -4.42 -9.97 -2.92
N ASP A 86 -4.88 -11.05 -3.57
CA ASP A 86 -4.03 -11.92 -4.40
C ASP A 86 -3.94 -11.49 -5.88
N GLY A 87 -4.45 -10.28 -6.19
CA GLY A 87 -4.37 -9.69 -7.51
C GLY A 87 -2.96 -9.21 -7.88
N GLU A 88 -2.80 -8.80 -9.14
CA GLU A 88 -1.71 -7.90 -9.55
C GLU A 88 -2.31 -6.51 -9.76
N ASN A 89 -1.57 -5.48 -9.37
CA ASN A 89 -1.98 -4.08 -9.40
C ASN A 89 -3.22 -3.80 -8.53
N ASP A 90 -3.39 -4.52 -7.43
CA ASP A 90 -4.58 -4.45 -6.57
C ASP A 90 -4.25 -3.95 -5.15
N ILE A 91 -3.71 -2.72 -5.07
CA ILE A 91 -3.41 -2.06 -3.79
C ILE A 91 -4.69 -1.88 -2.93
N VAL A 92 -5.87 -1.81 -3.58
CA VAL A 92 -7.17 -1.65 -2.91
C VAL A 92 -8.06 -2.84 -3.24
N CYS A 93 -7.87 -3.89 -2.46
CA CYS A 93 -8.41 -5.21 -2.69
C CYS A 93 -9.94 -5.20 -2.88
N ASP A 94 -10.39 -5.62 -4.05
CA ASP A 94 -11.81 -5.57 -4.47
C ASP A 94 -12.54 -6.92 -4.39
N ARG A 95 -11.80 -8.00 -4.07
CA ARG A 95 -12.33 -9.38 -4.04
C ARG A 95 -12.75 -9.82 -2.65
N PRO A 96 -13.89 -10.49 -2.47
CA PRO A 96 -14.23 -11.07 -1.17
C PRO A 96 -13.25 -12.18 -0.79
N PRO A 97 -12.96 -12.38 0.52
CA PRO A 97 -12.13 -13.48 0.98
C PRO A 97 -12.75 -14.82 0.57
N ARG A 98 -11.91 -15.77 0.14
CA ARG A 98 -12.32 -17.09 -0.30
C ARG A 98 -11.86 -18.12 0.72
N SER A 99 -12.76 -19.02 1.10
CA SER A 99 -12.36 -20.13 1.97
C SER A 99 -11.48 -21.10 1.19
N GLU A 100 -10.31 -21.38 1.72
CA GLU A 100 -9.34 -22.30 1.12
C GLU A 100 -9.20 -23.57 1.95
N GLY A 101 -8.78 -24.65 1.29
CA GLY A 101 -8.71 -25.98 1.88
C GLY A 101 -9.98 -26.79 1.63
N ASN A 102 -9.79 -28.10 1.43
CA ASN A 102 -10.91 -29.02 1.39
C ASN A 102 -11.49 -29.04 2.81
N GLY A 103 -12.75 -28.58 2.97
CA GLY A 103 -13.52 -28.93 4.16
C GLY A 103 -13.39 -30.44 4.33
N TYR A 104 -12.95 -30.89 5.50
CA TYR A 104 -12.85 -32.31 5.80
C TYR A 104 -14.29 -32.84 5.80
N TYR A 105 -14.79 -33.23 4.63
CA TYR A 105 -16.03 -33.97 4.51
C TYR A 105 -15.71 -35.37 5.06
N ASN A 106 -16.04 -35.56 6.35
CA ASN A 106 -16.16 -36.88 6.96
C ASN A 106 -17.20 -37.71 6.19
#